data_AF-A0A0D3LP50-F1
#
_entry.id   AF-A0A0D3LP50-F1
#
_cell.length_a   1.000
_cell.length_b   1.000
_cell.length_c   1.000
_cell.angle_alpha   90.00
_cell.angle_beta   90.00
_cell.angle_gamma   90.00
#
_symmetry.space_group_name_H-M   'P 1'
#
loop_
_entity.id
_entity.type
_entity.pdbx_description
1 polymer ?
#
loop_
_entity_poly.entity_id
_entity_poly.type
_entity_poly.pdbx_seq_one_letter_code
_entity_poly.pdbx_strand_id
1 'polypeptide(L)'
;MKNICLSVLITFIFFSCSKKDHPIAVVPGEVFINEIQASGDDWIELYNSSGNAVNIGGYAVYDSPDKKFILPAGTNIPANGYLLLYCDGLATGLHTNFKLAVEGETVYLENASGTLTDMVTYSPLGENQTYGRVPDGSENFVTFDNPSPGYANGNTSGAFINDVSRRPLVPRPDDAVTISVSLDNVQSATAVNLYHKKDNGSFSMLPMTAMGEGVYEATIPKLNGPGTISYYVEVSNGQTVSARFPITAPQEPLQYLITTDELPQLFINEFMAANQSCCTDPAGEEEHDDWIEIYNGGSQAVNLAGMYISDNQNNPFKYKIPADNSAVTTIPAGGFLVIWADEQAQQGPLHANFKLAADGEDIGLYYIDGRTIDELTYGTQAVDVSRGRMPDGGTTWSNFTDPSPGEANQ
;
A
#
# COMPACT_ATOMS: atom_id res chain seq x y z
N MET A 1 85.04 -23.03 -20.53
CA MET A 1 84.03 -22.34 -19.70
C MET A 1 83.65 -21.04 -20.38
N LYS A 2 82.42 -20.95 -20.91
CA LYS A 2 81.68 -19.72 -21.23
C LYS A 2 80.28 -20.16 -21.68
N ASN A 3 79.29 -19.95 -20.81
CA ASN A 3 77.89 -20.18 -21.12
C ASN A 3 77.40 -19.08 -22.06
N ILE A 4 76.84 -19.46 -23.20
CA ILE A 4 76.11 -18.56 -24.10
C ILE A 4 74.63 -18.71 -23.77
N CYS A 5 74.02 -17.61 -23.34
CA CYS A 5 72.59 -17.49 -23.09
C CYS A 5 71.89 -17.26 -24.44
N LEU A 6 71.02 -18.16 -24.87
CA LEU A 6 70.19 -18.00 -26.06
C LEU A 6 68.73 -17.79 -25.61
N SER A 7 68.26 -16.54 -25.75
CA SER A 7 66.86 -16.17 -25.57
C SER A 7 66.05 -16.68 -26.75
N VAL A 8 65.07 -17.55 -26.47
CA VAL A 8 64.06 -17.99 -27.46
C VAL A 8 62.76 -17.24 -27.14
N LEU A 9 62.42 -16.29 -28.00
CA LEU A 9 61.17 -15.55 -27.95
C LEU A 9 60.05 -16.42 -28.55
N ILE A 10 59.23 -17.03 -27.69
CA ILE A 10 58.03 -17.80 -28.12
C ILE A 10 56.93 -16.79 -28.44
N THR A 11 56.62 -16.62 -29.72
CA THR A 11 55.47 -15.84 -30.18
C THR A 11 54.22 -16.70 -29.99
N PHE A 12 53.41 -16.40 -28.97
CA PHE A 12 52.08 -16.99 -28.81
C PHE A 12 51.14 -16.40 -29.86
N ILE A 13 50.79 -17.20 -30.86
CA ILE A 13 49.66 -16.91 -31.75
C ILE A 13 48.40 -17.18 -30.93
N PHE A 14 47.74 -16.12 -30.45
CA PHE A 14 46.39 -16.23 -29.90
C PHE A 14 45.42 -16.52 -31.04
N PHE A 15 44.96 -17.76 -31.16
CA PHE A 15 43.73 -18.04 -31.88
C PHE A 15 42.58 -17.40 -31.09
N SER A 16 42.04 -16.30 -31.62
CA SER A 16 40.74 -15.77 -31.19
C SER A 16 39.67 -16.80 -31.54
N CYS A 17 39.33 -17.64 -30.56
CA CYS A 17 38.12 -18.44 -30.60
C CYS A 17 36.95 -17.47 -30.41
N SER A 18 36.22 -17.12 -31.48
CA SER A 18 34.92 -16.48 -31.32
C SER A 18 34.07 -17.46 -30.51
N LYS A 19 33.72 -17.11 -29.26
CA LYS A 19 32.60 -17.75 -28.59
C LYS A 19 31.42 -17.61 -29.56
N LYS A 20 31.04 -18.71 -30.20
CA LYS A 20 29.69 -18.81 -30.74
C LYS A 20 28.79 -18.68 -29.52
N ASP A 21 27.89 -17.71 -29.52
CA ASP A 21 26.85 -17.58 -28.51
C ASP A 21 26.12 -18.92 -28.43
N HIS A 22 26.48 -19.71 -27.42
CA HIS A 22 25.68 -20.85 -27.06
C HIS A 22 24.41 -20.28 -26.45
N PRO A 23 23.22 -20.57 -27.01
CA PRO A 23 21.98 -20.13 -26.39
C PRO A 23 21.97 -20.62 -24.93
N ILE A 24 21.74 -19.71 -24.00
CA ILE A 24 21.64 -20.05 -22.57
C ILE A 24 20.48 -21.03 -22.45
N ALA A 25 20.76 -22.25 -22.00
CA ALA A 25 19.73 -23.26 -21.85
C ALA A 25 18.79 -22.87 -20.70
N VAL A 26 17.50 -22.76 -20.98
CA VAL A 26 16.46 -22.63 -19.95
C VAL A 26 16.36 -23.96 -19.23
N VAL A 27 16.43 -23.95 -17.90
CA VAL A 27 16.22 -25.12 -17.04
C VAL A 27 14.95 -24.86 -16.24
N PRO A 28 13.77 -25.36 -16.70
CA PRO A 28 12.49 -25.04 -16.09
C PRO A 28 12.45 -25.34 -14.59
N GLY A 29 11.93 -24.37 -13.83
CA GLY A 29 11.68 -24.48 -12.39
C GLY A 29 10.20 -24.70 -12.07
N GLU A 30 9.81 -24.33 -10.84
CA GLU A 30 8.41 -24.33 -10.38
C GLU A 30 7.75 -22.95 -10.49
N VAL A 31 8.52 -21.91 -10.85
CA VAL A 31 8.05 -20.54 -11.00
C VAL A 31 8.17 -20.11 -12.46
N PHE A 32 7.08 -19.58 -13.00
CA PHE A 32 6.95 -19.20 -14.40
C PHE A 32 6.57 -17.73 -14.52
N ILE A 33 7.06 -17.06 -15.57
CA ILE A 33 6.47 -15.81 -16.04
C ILE A 33 5.10 -16.18 -16.62
N ASN A 34 4.04 -15.73 -15.97
CA ASN A 34 2.68 -16.18 -16.24
C ASN A 34 1.94 -15.25 -17.18
N GLU A 35 1.96 -13.95 -16.91
CA GLU A 35 1.25 -12.93 -17.69
C GLU A 35 2.06 -11.62 -17.73
N ILE A 36 2.00 -10.92 -18.87
CA ILE A 36 2.74 -9.68 -19.12
C ILE A 36 1.76 -8.63 -19.65
N GLN A 37 1.74 -7.45 -19.02
CA GLN A 37 1.12 -6.22 -19.52
C GLN A 37 2.23 -5.22 -19.87
N ALA A 38 2.22 -4.69 -21.09
CA ALA A 38 3.20 -3.70 -21.57
C ALA A 38 2.54 -2.47 -22.21
N SER A 39 1.22 -2.33 -22.05
CA SER A 39 0.44 -1.18 -22.49
C SER A 39 -0.18 -0.50 -21.27
N GLY A 40 0.40 0.64 -20.85
CA GLY A 40 -0.08 1.43 -19.72
C GLY A 40 0.78 1.28 -18.47
N ASP A 41 0.17 0.78 -17.38
CA ASP A 41 0.89 0.40 -16.16
C ASP A 41 1.47 -1.00 -16.37
N ASP A 42 2.74 -1.04 -16.77
CA ASP A 42 3.43 -2.27 -17.13
C ASP A 42 3.61 -3.18 -15.90
N TRP A 43 3.40 -4.48 -16.08
CA TRP A 43 3.69 -5.46 -15.03
C TRP A 43 4.00 -6.84 -15.58
N ILE A 44 4.70 -7.62 -14.76
CA ILE A 44 4.97 -9.04 -14.97
C ILE A 44 4.34 -9.81 -13.81
N GLU A 45 3.56 -10.84 -14.11
CA GLU A 45 3.08 -11.79 -13.13
C GLU A 45 3.95 -13.04 -13.12
N LEU A 46 4.33 -13.49 -11.92
CA LEU A 46 4.97 -14.78 -11.68
C LEU A 46 3.97 -15.77 -11.07
N TYR A 47 3.95 -17.00 -11.58
CA TYR A 47 3.11 -18.09 -11.07
C TYR A 47 3.97 -19.21 -10.47
N ASN A 48 3.63 -19.65 -9.27
CA ASN A 48 4.23 -20.83 -8.63
C ASN A 48 3.35 -22.06 -8.88
N SER A 49 3.80 -22.98 -9.75
CA SER A 49 3.07 -24.21 -10.09
C SER A 49 3.17 -25.32 -9.05
N SER A 50 3.94 -25.13 -7.96
CA SER A 50 4.14 -26.16 -6.95
C SER A 50 2.99 -26.17 -5.93
N GLY A 51 2.82 -27.33 -5.28
CA GLY A 51 1.88 -27.50 -4.18
C GLY A 51 2.33 -26.87 -2.84
N ASN A 52 3.46 -26.13 -2.82
CA ASN A 52 4.01 -25.50 -1.62
C ASN A 52 4.33 -24.02 -1.89
N ALA A 53 4.47 -23.20 -0.84
CA ALA A 53 4.99 -21.86 -1.02
C ALA A 53 6.46 -21.91 -1.47
N VAL A 54 6.83 -21.06 -2.44
CA VAL A 54 8.20 -20.94 -2.96
C VAL A 54 8.77 -19.59 -2.58
N ASN A 55 9.92 -19.58 -1.92
CA ASN A 55 10.70 -18.38 -1.67
C ASN A 55 11.49 -18.01 -2.93
N ILE A 56 11.16 -16.87 -3.51
CA ILE A 56 11.80 -16.32 -4.70
C ILE A 56 12.69 -15.10 -4.38
N GLY A 57 12.96 -14.84 -3.10
CA GLY A 57 13.95 -13.82 -2.72
C GLY A 57 15.31 -14.14 -3.34
N GLY A 58 15.90 -13.16 -4.00
CA GLY A 58 17.14 -13.30 -4.75
C GLY A 58 16.98 -13.81 -6.20
N TYR A 59 15.78 -14.15 -6.65
CA TYR A 59 15.52 -14.37 -8.08
C TYR A 59 15.74 -13.06 -8.85
N ALA A 60 16.10 -13.16 -10.13
CA ALA A 60 16.27 -12.01 -11.00
C ALA A 60 15.21 -12.01 -12.11
N VAL A 61 14.59 -10.86 -12.35
CA VAL A 61 13.71 -10.60 -13.50
C VAL A 61 14.31 -9.47 -14.32
N TYR A 62 14.33 -9.60 -15.65
CA TYR A 62 14.96 -8.62 -16.53
C TYR A 62 14.48 -8.69 -17.97
N ASP A 63 14.54 -7.55 -18.66
CA ASP A 63 14.37 -7.37 -20.11
C ASP A 63 15.72 -7.32 -20.86
N SER A 64 16.81 -7.07 -20.12
CA SER A 64 18.17 -6.96 -20.62
C SER A 64 19.16 -7.62 -19.65
N PRO A 65 20.08 -8.49 -20.13
CA PRO A 65 21.03 -9.20 -19.27
C PRO A 65 21.92 -8.30 -18.40
N ASP A 66 22.14 -7.05 -18.81
CA ASP A 66 22.97 -6.07 -18.10
C ASP A 66 22.19 -5.32 -17.00
N LYS A 67 20.86 -5.49 -16.91
CA LYS A 67 19.97 -4.74 -16.00
C LYS A 67 19.04 -5.67 -15.22
N LYS A 68 19.64 -6.52 -14.38
CA LYS A 68 18.88 -7.46 -13.54
C LYS A 68 18.20 -6.78 -12.35
N PHE A 69 16.88 -6.91 -12.25
CA PHE A 69 16.15 -6.60 -11.03
C PHE A 69 16.15 -7.82 -10.10
N ILE A 70 16.75 -7.68 -8.91
CA ILE A 70 16.81 -8.76 -7.92
C ILE A 70 15.65 -8.60 -6.94
N LEU A 71 14.83 -9.64 -6.82
CA LEU A 71 13.70 -9.69 -5.90
C LEU A 71 14.18 -9.63 -4.44
N PRO A 72 13.54 -8.80 -3.59
CA PRO A 72 13.90 -8.67 -2.18
C PRO A 72 13.95 -10.00 -1.43
N ALA A 73 14.83 -10.11 -0.44
CA ALA A 73 14.88 -11.29 0.41
C ALA A 73 13.55 -11.50 1.15
N GLY A 74 13.08 -12.74 1.21
CA GLY A 74 11.82 -13.09 1.89
C GLY A 74 10.57 -12.97 1.03
N THR A 75 10.69 -12.63 -0.25
CA THR A 75 9.58 -12.69 -1.21
C THR A 75 9.13 -14.14 -1.39
N ASN A 76 7.88 -14.45 -1.08
CA ASN A 76 7.31 -15.78 -1.21
C ASN A 76 6.08 -15.75 -2.12
N ILE A 77 5.98 -16.72 -3.01
CA ILE A 77 4.74 -16.99 -3.75
C ILE A 77 4.07 -18.21 -3.09
N PRO A 78 2.81 -18.11 -2.61
CA PRO A 78 2.07 -19.26 -2.07
C PRO A 78 1.97 -20.42 -3.07
N ALA A 79 1.60 -21.60 -2.57
CA ALA A 79 1.30 -22.77 -3.42
C ALA A 79 0.22 -22.43 -4.46
N ASN A 80 0.49 -22.69 -5.74
CA ASN A 80 -0.40 -22.29 -6.85
C ASN A 80 -0.75 -20.78 -6.87
N GLY A 81 0.09 -19.95 -6.24
CA GLY A 81 -0.13 -18.52 -6.11
C GLY A 81 0.55 -17.70 -7.22
N TYR A 82 0.21 -16.41 -7.24
CA TYR A 82 0.69 -15.42 -8.20
C TYR A 82 1.39 -14.27 -7.47
N LEU A 83 2.33 -13.60 -8.13
CA LEU A 83 2.98 -12.39 -7.64
C LEU A 83 3.18 -11.39 -8.77
N LEU A 84 2.72 -10.14 -8.56
CA LEU A 84 2.91 -9.05 -9.51
C LEU A 84 4.20 -8.28 -9.24
N LEU A 85 4.88 -7.92 -10.33
CA LEU A 85 6.00 -7.01 -10.37
C LEU A 85 5.63 -5.83 -11.26
N TYR A 86 5.62 -4.62 -10.70
CA TYR A 86 5.34 -3.40 -11.46
C TYR A 86 6.60 -2.99 -12.21
N CYS A 87 6.49 -2.80 -13.53
CA CYS A 87 7.62 -2.46 -14.39
C CYS A 87 7.63 -0.96 -14.67
N ASP A 88 8.01 -0.16 -13.67
CA ASP A 88 7.92 1.31 -13.74
C ASP A 88 9.27 2.04 -13.63
N GLY A 89 10.36 1.30 -13.45
CA GLY A 89 11.70 1.86 -13.33
C GLY A 89 12.08 2.39 -11.94
N LEU A 90 11.24 2.24 -10.91
CA LEU A 90 11.51 2.80 -9.57
C LEU A 90 12.53 2.00 -8.77
N ALA A 91 12.76 0.72 -9.08
CA ALA A 91 13.72 -0.15 -8.39
C ALA A 91 13.52 -0.25 -6.86
N THR A 92 12.26 -0.34 -6.42
CA THR A 92 11.89 -0.38 -4.98
C THR A 92 10.87 -1.47 -4.70
N GLY A 93 11.08 -2.29 -3.66
CA GLY A 93 10.13 -3.36 -3.31
C GLY A 93 9.89 -4.34 -4.46
N LEU A 94 8.66 -4.37 -4.99
CA LEU A 94 8.26 -5.17 -6.16
C LEU A 94 8.15 -4.34 -7.46
N HIS A 95 8.76 -3.15 -7.47
CA HIS A 95 8.87 -2.28 -8.63
C HIS A 95 10.24 -2.46 -9.30
N THR A 96 10.26 -2.90 -10.55
CA THR A 96 11.50 -3.20 -11.28
C THR A 96 12.27 -1.93 -11.62
N ASN A 97 13.52 -2.08 -12.05
CA ASN A 97 14.37 -0.99 -12.51
C ASN A 97 14.23 -0.71 -14.03
N PHE A 98 13.19 -1.24 -14.67
CA PHE A 98 12.91 -1.09 -16.09
C PHE A 98 11.41 -0.93 -16.37
N LYS A 99 11.09 -0.55 -17.60
CA LYS A 99 9.73 -0.53 -18.17
C LYS A 99 9.66 -1.53 -19.30
N LEU A 100 8.46 -1.99 -19.64
CA LEU A 100 8.26 -2.91 -20.74
C LEU A 100 8.01 -2.17 -22.07
N ALA A 101 8.45 -2.76 -23.17
CA ALA A 101 8.27 -2.23 -24.51
C ALA A 101 6.97 -2.75 -25.14
N VAL A 102 6.01 -1.85 -25.34
CA VAL A 102 4.72 -2.16 -26.00
C VAL A 102 4.86 -2.81 -27.39
N GLU A 103 5.97 -2.58 -28.10
CA GLU A 103 6.31 -3.18 -29.41
C GLU A 103 6.77 -4.65 -29.32
N GLY A 104 6.86 -5.21 -28.12
CA GLY A 104 7.33 -6.57 -27.87
C GLY A 104 8.82 -6.63 -27.52
N GLU A 105 9.15 -7.49 -26.57
CA GLU A 105 10.52 -7.80 -26.15
C GLU A 105 10.60 -9.20 -25.50
N THR A 106 11.78 -9.53 -24.95
CA THR A 106 12.00 -10.76 -24.19
C THR A 106 12.20 -10.45 -22.71
N VAL A 107 11.42 -11.11 -21.85
CA VAL A 107 11.56 -11.09 -20.39
C VAL A 107 12.17 -12.41 -19.93
N TYR A 108 13.09 -12.33 -18.99
CA TYR A 108 13.86 -13.46 -18.46
C TYR A 108 13.63 -13.60 -16.95
N LEU A 109 13.59 -14.84 -16.48
CA LEU A 109 13.53 -15.19 -15.06
C LEU A 109 14.70 -16.11 -14.72
N GLU A 110 15.55 -15.67 -13.79
CA GLU A 110 16.61 -16.49 -13.21
C GLU A 110 16.34 -16.74 -11.73
N ASN A 111 16.63 -17.95 -11.26
CA ASN A 111 16.60 -18.23 -9.83
C ASN A 111 17.80 -17.62 -9.09
N ALA A 112 17.78 -17.69 -7.76
CA ALA A 112 18.85 -17.12 -6.91
C ALA A 112 20.25 -17.72 -7.13
N SER A 113 20.38 -18.85 -7.84
CA SER A 113 21.67 -19.43 -8.22
C SER A 113 22.20 -18.89 -9.56
N GLY A 114 21.44 -18.01 -10.23
CA GLY A 114 21.76 -17.50 -11.58
C GLY A 114 21.38 -18.47 -12.70
N THR A 115 20.57 -19.49 -12.41
CA THR A 115 20.07 -20.41 -13.46
C THR A 115 18.86 -19.77 -14.11
N LEU A 116 18.86 -19.65 -15.45
CA LEU A 116 17.71 -19.19 -16.22
C LEU A 116 16.60 -20.25 -16.17
N THR A 117 15.50 -19.94 -15.48
CA THR A 117 14.38 -20.86 -15.25
C THR A 117 13.21 -20.61 -16.18
N ASP A 118 13.05 -19.39 -16.68
CA ASP A 118 12.03 -19.08 -17.66
C ASP A 118 12.43 -17.91 -18.57
N MET A 119 11.83 -17.85 -19.76
CA MET A 119 12.05 -16.78 -20.74
C MET A 119 10.82 -16.67 -21.63
N VAL A 120 10.26 -15.47 -21.76
CA VAL A 120 9.05 -15.18 -22.52
C VAL A 120 9.33 -14.07 -23.50
N THR A 121 9.03 -14.29 -24.78
CA THR A 121 9.08 -13.24 -25.81
C THR A 121 7.66 -12.95 -26.26
N TYR A 122 7.23 -11.69 -26.15
CA TYR A 122 5.90 -11.25 -26.58
C TYR A 122 5.98 -10.35 -27.81
N SER A 123 4.93 -10.35 -28.62
CA SER A 123 4.76 -9.47 -29.79
C SER A 123 4.08 -8.16 -29.37
N PRO A 124 3.98 -7.14 -30.26
CA PRO A 124 3.31 -5.89 -29.90
C PRO A 124 1.94 -6.10 -29.26
N LEU A 125 1.69 -5.43 -28.15
CA LEU A 125 0.42 -5.50 -27.41
C LEU A 125 -0.41 -4.24 -27.68
N GLY A 126 -1.68 -4.44 -28.00
CA GLY A 126 -2.66 -3.35 -28.07
C GLY A 126 -3.02 -2.81 -26.68
N GLU A 127 -3.75 -1.70 -26.63
CA GLU A 127 -4.23 -1.11 -25.38
C GLU A 127 -5.01 -2.14 -24.55
N ASN A 128 -4.62 -2.31 -23.29
CA ASN A 128 -5.16 -3.28 -22.33
C ASN A 128 -4.94 -4.75 -22.69
N GLN A 129 -4.15 -5.08 -23.72
CA GLN A 129 -3.84 -6.47 -24.03
C GLN A 129 -2.71 -7.01 -23.16
N THR A 130 -2.83 -8.25 -22.71
CA THR A 130 -1.75 -8.98 -22.03
C THR A 130 -1.31 -10.19 -22.82
N TYR A 131 -0.12 -10.68 -22.53
CA TYR A 131 0.40 -11.93 -23.06
C TYR A 131 0.66 -12.91 -21.94
N GLY A 132 -0.03 -14.05 -21.92
CA GLY A 132 0.09 -14.99 -20.80
C GLY A 132 -0.13 -16.46 -21.17
N ARG A 133 0.22 -17.33 -20.22
CA ARG A 133 0.22 -18.80 -20.36
C ARG A 133 -1.17 -19.37 -20.16
N VAL A 134 -1.64 -20.27 -21.04
CA VAL A 134 -2.90 -21.02 -20.84
C VAL A 134 -2.74 -22.51 -21.12
N PRO A 135 -2.94 -23.37 -20.10
CA PRO A 135 -3.11 -23.06 -18.66
C PRO A 135 -1.90 -22.37 -18.03
N ASP A 136 -2.04 -21.84 -16.81
CA ASP A 136 -0.94 -21.23 -16.06
C ASP A 136 0.28 -22.15 -15.96
N GLY A 137 1.47 -21.58 -16.11
CA GLY A 137 2.74 -22.32 -16.13
C GLY A 137 2.93 -23.27 -17.33
N SER A 138 1.98 -23.35 -18.28
CA SER A 138 2.14 -24.16 -19.50
C SER A 138 2.97 -23.45 -20.58
N GLU A 139 3.49 -24.19 -21.56
CA GLU A 139 4.25 -23.62 -22.69
C GLU A 139 3.40 -22.83 -23.70
N ASN A 140 2.07 -22.88 -23.60
CA ASN A 140 1.18 -22.23 -24.56
C ASN A 140 0.88 -20.80 -24.13
N PHE A 141 1.11 -19.84 -25.03
CA PHE A 141 0.79 -18.44 -24.79
C PHE A 141 -0.33 -17.94 -25.69
N VAL A 142 -1.13 -17.03 -25.14
CA VAL A 142 -2.22 -16.35 -25.84
C VAL A 142 -2.18 -14.86 -25.48
N THR A 143 -2.63 -14.02 -26.40
CA THR A 143 -2.91 -12.60 -26.13
C THR A 143 -4.33 -12.47 -25.58
N PHE A 144 -4.49 -11.86 -24.40
CA PHE A 144 -5.79 -11.59 -23.80
C PHE A 144 -6.17 -10.13 -24.00
N ASP A 145 -7.46 -9.87 -24.20
CA ASP A 145 -8.03 -8.52 -24.14
C ASP A 145 -8.51 -8.15 -22.72
N ASN A 146 -8.40 -9.09 -21.77
CA ASN A 146 -8.79 -8.90 -20.37
C ASN A 146 -7.62 -9.39 -19.48
N PRO A 147 -6.84 -8.47 -18.91
CA PRO A 147 -5.74 -8.80 -18.01
C PRO A 147 -6.21 -9.57 -16.77
N SER A 148 -5.41 -10.49 -16.23
CA SER A 148 -5.69 -11.23 -14.99
C SER A 148 -4.66 -11.03 -13.86
N PRO A 149 -4.31 -9.77 -13.49
CA PRO A 149 -3.26 -9.51 -12.51
C PRO A 149 -3.58 -10.10 -11.13
N GLY A 150 -2.73 -11.00 -10.67
CA GLY A 150 -2.87 -11.75 -9.42
C GLY A 150 -3.69 -13.05 -9.54
N TYR A 151 -4.05 -13.49 -10.74
CA TYR A 151 -5.02 -14.57 -10.97
C TYR A 151 -4.60 -15.54 -12.09
N ALA A 152 -5.32 -16.65 -12.19
CA ALA A 152 -5.14 -17.65 -13.26
C ALA A 152 -5.51 -17.07 -14.64
N ASN A 153 -4.60 -17.21 -15.60
CA ASN A 153 -4.82 -16.88 -17.00
C ASN A 153 -5.89 -17.79 -17.61
N GLY A 154 -6.64 -17.25 -18.57
CA GLY A 154 -7.56 -18.05 -19.37
C GLY A 154 -8.82 -18.51 -18.63
N ASN A 155 -9.19 -17.88 -17.52
CA ASN A 155 -10.58 -17.88 -17.09
C ASN A 155 -11.30 -16.64 -17.64
N THR A 156 -11.70 -16.67 -18.91
CA THR A 156 -12.70 -15.73 -19.47
C THR A 156 -14.10 -15.95 -18.88
N SER A 157 -14.26 -16.64 -17.75
CA SER A 157 -15.54 -17.12 -17.23
C SER A 157 -15.68 -16.96 -15.70
N GLY A 158 -14.91 -16.06 -15.07
CA GLY A 158 -15.04 -15.73 -13.65
C GLY A 158 -14.90 -14.23 -13.38
N ALA A 159 -15.66 -13.72 -12.41
CA ALA A 159 -15.56 -12.33 -11.99
C ALA A 159 -14.35 -12.17 -11.07
N PHE A 160 -13.67 -11.03 -11.19
CA PHE A 160 -12.50 -10.70 -10.38
C PHE A 160 -12.80 -9.53 -9.45
N ILE A 161 -12.07 -9.45 -8.33
CA ILE A 161 -12.26 -8.45 -7.28
C ILE A 161 -11.30 -7.29 -7.54
N ASN A 162 -11.85 -6.11 -7.81
CA ASN A 162 -11.09 -4.88 -8.02
C ASN A 162 -10.69 -4.22 -6.71
N ASP A 163 -11.65 -4.14 -5.79
CA ASP A 163 -11.49 -3.46 -4.51
C ASP A 163 -12.32 -4.15 -3.44
N VAL A 164 -11.81 -4.14 -2.21
CA VAL A 164 -12.54 -4.52 -1.01
C VAL A 164 -12.32 -3.45 0.04
N SER A 165 -13.39 -2.75 0.39
CA SER A 165 -13.39 -1.70 1.39
C SER A 165 -14.35 -2.03 2.54
N ARG A 166 -14.19 -1.33 3.66
CA ARG A 166 -15.05 -1.47 4.84
C ARG A 166 -15.50 -0.13 5.37
N ARG A 167 -16.72 -0.10 5.92
CA ARG A 167 -17.27 1.06 6.61
C ARG A 167 -18.02 0.65 7.89
N PRO A 168 -17.76 1.29 9.05
CA PRO A 168 -16.70 2.29 9.27
C PRO A 168 -15.30 1.66 9.16
N LEU A 169 -14.29 2.49 8.82
CA LEU A 169 -12.90 2.02 8.73
C LEU A 169 -12.34 1.60 10.09
N VAL A 170 -12.82 2.27 11.16
CA VAL A 170 -12.48 2.04 12.56
C VAL A 170 -13.75 1.77 13.37
N PRO A 171 -14.20 0.50 13.45
CA PRO A 171 -15.45 0.15 14.12
C PRO A 171 -15.39 0.23 15.65
N ARG A 172 -16.48 0.71 16.25
CA ARG A 172 -16.75 0.67 17.69
C ARG A 172 -17.50 -0.63 18.06
N PRO A 173 -17.56 -1.01 19.35
CA PRO A 173 -18.20 -2.26 19.78
C PRO A 173 -19.67 -2.45 19.36
N ASP A 174 -20.39 -1.34 19.18
CA ASP A 174 -21.80 -1.34 18.80
C ASP A 174 -22.04 -1.12 17.30
N ASP A 175 -20.97 -0.88 16.52
CA ASP A 175 -21.08 -0.67 15.09
C ASP A 175 -21.29 -2.00 14.36
N ALA A 176 -22.20 -1.99 13.38
CA ALA A 176 -22.17 -2.98 12.32
C ALA A 176 -21.17 -2.52 11.25
N VAL A 177 -20.50 -3.46 10.60
CA VAL A 177 -19.46 -3.16 9.60
C VAL A 177 -19.90 -3.64 8.24
N THR A 178 -20.10 -2.71 7.32
CA THR A 178 -20.39 -3.00 5.92
C THR A 178 -19.07 -3.25 5.19
N ILE A 179 -18.96 -4.40 4.54
CA ILE A 179 -17.90 -4.71 3.58
C ILE A 179 -18.47 -4.50 2.18
N SER A 180 -17.78 -3.70 1.38
CA SER A 180 -18.11 -3.41 -0.01
C SER A 180 -17.04 -3.98 -0.93
N VAL A 181 -17.47 -4.58 -2.03
CA VAL A 181 -16.62 -5.26 -3.00
C VAL A 181 -16.98 -4.74 -4.38
N SER A 182 -16.00 -4.24 -5.12
CA SER A 182 -16.15 -3.94 -6.54
C SER A 182 -15.64 -5.13 -7.34
N LEU A 183 -16.47 -5.60 -8.27
CA LEU A 183 -16.14 -6.67 -9.21
C LEU A 183 -16.14 -6.16 -10.64
N ASP A 184 -15.26 -6.73 -11.44
CA ASP A 184 -15.34 -6.71 -12.89
C ASP A 184 -15.68 -8.10 -13.44
N ASN A 185 -16.09 -8.14 -14.71
CA ASN A 185 -16.64 -9.33 -15.37
C ASN A 185 -17.81 -9.97 -14.58
N VAL A 186 -18.62 -9.14 -13.92
CA VAL A 186 -19.70 -9.48 -12.98
C VAL A 186 -20.67 -10.55 -13.53
N GLN A 187 -20.88 -10.58 -14.85
CA GLN A 187 -21.78 -11.51 -15.53
C GLN A 187 -21.41 -12.98 -15.32
N SER A 188 -20.18 -13.26 -14.92
CA SER A 188 -19.68 -14.59 -14.63
C SER A 188 -19.70 -14.95 -13.13
N ALA A 189 -19.99 -13.99 -12.24
CA ALA A 189 -20.25 -14.26 -10.83
C ALA A 189 -21.67 -14.82 -10.64
N THR A 190 -21.79 -15.97 -10.01
CA THR A 190 -23.07 -16.50 -9.54
C THR A 190 -23.29 -16.30 -8.04
N ALA A 191 -22.20 -16.14 -7.28
CA ALA A 191 -22.25 -15.85 -5.85
C ALA A 191 -21.05 -15.01 -5.42
N VAL A 192 -21.31 -14.05 -4.53
CA VAL A 192 -20.29 -13.26 -3.83
C VAL A 192 -20.57 -13.42 -2.35
N ASN A 193 -19.59 -13.94 -1.61
CA ASN A 193 -19.74 -14.33 -0.22
C ASN A 193 -18.68 -13.67 0.64
N LEU A 194 -19.10 -13.08 1.74
CA LEU A 194 -18.23 -12.57 2.79
C LEU A 194 -18.08 -13.65 3.86
N TYR A 195 -16.84 -14.04 4.15
CA TYR A 195 -16.52 -14.92 5.26
C TYR A 195 -15.92 -14.09 6.38
N HIS A 196 -16.42 -14.24 7.60
CA HIS A 196 -15.88 -13.54 8.76
C HIS A 196 -15.84 -14.43 10.01
N LYS A 197 -14.92 -14.14 10.94
CA LYS A 197 -14.86 -14.75 12.27
C LYS A 197 -14.45 -13.73 13.30
N LYS A 198 -14.88 -13.94 14.54
CA LYS A 198 -14.38 -13.22 15.71
C LYS A 198 -13.33 -14.04 16.42
N ASP A 199 -12.19 -13.42 16.72
CA ASP A 199 -11.05 -14.01 17.42
C ASP A 199 -10.67 -15.37 16.80
N ASN A 200 -10.50 -16.40 17.62
CA ASN A 200 -10.15 -17.76 17.18
C ASN A 200 -11.39 -18.61 16.77
N GLY A 201 -12.52 -17.97 16.47
CA GLY A 201 -13.73 -18.64 16.02
C GLY A 201 -13.58 -19.30 14.63
N SER A 202 -14.65 -19.97 14.20
CA SER A 202 -14.76 -20.47 12.82
C SER A 202 -15.34 -19.40 11.90
N PHE A 203 -14.95 -19.41 10.63
CA PHE A 203 -15.54 -18.53 9.63
C PHE A 203 -17.02 -18.85 9.41
N SER A 204 -17.88 -17.84 9.55
CA SER A 204 -19.25 -17.83 9.08
C SER A 204 -19.35 -17.12 7.75
N MET A 205 -20.23 -17.61 6.88
CA MET A 205 -20.49 -17.04 5.56
C MET A 205 -21.72 -16.13 5.59
N LEU A 206 -21.62 -14.97 4.96
CA LEU A 206 -22.70 -14.04 4.66
C LEU A 206 -22.78 -13.84 3.14
N PRO A 207 -23.93 -14.08 2.49
CA PRO A 207 -24.09 -13.74 1.08
C PRO A 207 -24.05 -12.22 0.92
N MET A 208 -23.33 -11.73 -0.08
CA MET A 208 -23.30 -10.31 -0.43
C MET A 208 -24.42 -9.96 -1.41
N THR A 209 -25.00 -8.77 -1.25
CA THR A 209 -26.10 -8.26 -2.06
C THR A 209 -25.54 -7.33 -3.15
N ALA A 210 -25.95 -7.54 -4.40
CA ALA A 210 -25.58 -6.64 -5.50
C ALA A 210 -26.23 -5.26 -5.31
N MET A 211 -25.42 -4.20 -5.41
CA MET A 211 -25.84 -2.81 -5.29
C MET A 211 -25.97 -2.11 -6.65
N GLY A 212 -25.45 -2.73 -7.72
CA GLY A 212 -25.37 -2.18 -9.08
C GLY A 212 -23.93 -1.96 -9.50
N GLU A 213 -23.68 -1.84 -10.82
CA GLU A 213 -22.35 -1.50 -11.38
C GLU A 213 -21.18 -2.36 -10.86
N GLY A 214 -21.45 -3.65 -10.60
CA GLY A 214 -20.44 -4.59 -10.09
C GLY A 214 -20.12 -4.46 -8.60
N VAL A 215 -20.83 -3.60 -7.86
CA VAL A 215 -20.67 -3.45 -6.41
C VAL A 215 -21.54 -4.45 -5.66
N TYR A 216 -20.96 -5.11 -4.65
CA TYR A 216 -21.63 -6.03 -3.74
C TYR A 216 -21.36 -5.64 -2.29
N GLU A 217 -22.37 -5.75 -1.43
CA GLU A 217 -22.25 -5.43 0.00
C GLU A 217 -22.78 -6.52 0.91
N ALA A 218 -22.09 -6.73 2.03
CA ALA A 218 -22.59 -7.48 3.18
C ALA A 218 -22.23 -6.77 4.47
N THR A 219 -23.06 -6.95 5.50
CA THR A 219 -22.84 -6.31 6.80
C THR A 219 -22.53 -7.36 7.86
N ILE A 220 -21.33 -7.29 8.43
CA ILE A 220 -20.95 -8.03 9.63
C ILE A 220 -21.73 -7.42 10.81
N PRO A 221 -22.58 -8.18 11.52
CA PRO A 221 -23.34 -7.65 12.63
C PRO A 221 -22.45 -7.14 13.77
N LYS A 222 -22.98 -6.20 14.57
CA LYS A 222 -22.30 -5.72 15.77
C LYS A 222 -21.90 -6.87 16.70
N LEU A 223 -20.73 -6.76 17.31
CA LEU A 223 -20.13 -7.86 18.08
C LEU A 223 -20.42 -7.83 19.57
N ASN A 224 -20.98 -6.73 20.09
CA ASN A 224 -21.27 -6.52 21.51
C ASN A 224 -20.04 -6.71 22.40
N GLY A 225 -18.89 -6.15 22.01
CA GLY A 225 -17.66 -6.17 22.82
C GLY A 225 -16.38 -6.10 21.98
N PRO A 226 -15.21 -5.96 22.64
CA PRO A 226 -13.92 -5.93 21.97
C PRO A 226 -13.53 -7.30 21.38
N GLY A 227 -12.61 -7.27 20.44
CA GLY A 227 -12.06 -8.45 19.78
C GLY A 227 -11.54 -8.14 18.38
N THR A 228 -10.93 -9.14 17.76
CA THR A 228 -10.45 -9.04 16.38
C THR A 228 -11.46 -9.69 15.46
N ILE A 229 -11.81 -9.02 14.36
CA ILE A 229 -12.49 -9.65 13.24
C ILE A 229 -11.49 -9.98 12.17
N SER A 230 -11.50 -11.22 11.72
CA SER A 230 -10.87 -11.64 10.48
C SER A 230 -11.94 -11.85 9.42
N TYR A 231 -11.72 -11.36 8.21
CA TYR A 231 -12.66 -11.51 7.11
C TYR A 231 -11.97 -11.63 5.75
N TYR A 232 -12.66 -12.24 4.79
CA TYR A 232 -12.25 -12.32 3.40
C TYR A 232 -13.48 -12.49 2.51
N VAL A 233 -13.31 -12.24 1.22
CA VAL A 233 -14.38 -12.36 0.22
C VAL A 233 -14.07 -13.51 -0.71
N GLU A 234 -15.09 -14.28 -1.10
CA GLU A 234 -15.03 -15.25 -2.19
C GLU A 234 -16.05 -14.92 -3.26
N VAL A 235 -15.62 -15.04 -4.52
CA VAL A 235 -16.49 -14.98 -5.68
C VAL A 235 -16.50 -16.36 -6.32
N SER A 236 -17.68 -16.84 -6.73
CA SER A 236 -17.86 -18.13 -7.39
C SER A 236 -18.65 -17.97 -8.68
N ASN A 237 -18.31 -18.79 -9.68
CA ASN A 237 -19.03 -18.93 -10.95
C ASN A 237 -20.04 -20.12 -10.95
N GLY A 238 -20.35 -20.67 -9.77
CA GLY A 238 -21.38 -21.69 -9.58
C GLY A 238 -20.86 -23.11 -9.65
N GLN A 239 -19.61 -23.29 -10.06
CA GLN A 239 -18.90 -24.58 -10.06
C GLN A 239 -17.66 -24.56 -9.17
N THR A 240 -16.95 -23.42 -9.16
CA THR A 240 -15.69 -23.23 -8.46
C THR A 240 -15.62 -21.84 -7.83
N VAL A 241 -14.66 -21.63 -6.94
CA VAL A 241 -14.28 -20.27 -6.49
C VAL A 241 -13.47 -19.65 -7.62
N SER A 242 -13.96 -18.55 -8.19
CA SER A 242 -13.29 -17.81 -9.27
C SER A 242 -12.33 -16.74 -8.74
N ALA A 243 -12.58 -16.18 -7.55
CA ALA A 243 -11.68 -15.22 -6.92
C ALA A 243 -11.79 -15.26 -5.38
N ARG A 244 -10.70 -14.88 -4.70
CA ARG A 244 -10.66 -14.57 -3.27
C ARG A 244 -9.93 -13.26 -3.02
N PHE A 245 -10.35 -12.53 -1.99
CA PHE A 245 -9.60 -11.40 -1.47
C PHE A 245 -9.52 -11.42 0.05
N PRO A 246 -8.32 -11.39 0.64
CA PRO A 246 -7.02 -11.49 -0.03
C PRO A 246 -6.84 -12.90 -0.64
N ILE A 247 -5.97 -13.05 -1.65
CA ILE A 247 -5.74 -14.34 -2.31
C ILE A 247 -5.25 -15.43 -1.34
N THR A 248 -4.57 -15.00 -0.28
CA THR A 248 -4.06 -15.84 0.82
C THR A 248 -5.16 -16.35 1.76
N ALA A 249 -6.41 -16.00 1.55
CA ALA A 249 -7.51 -16.47 2.38
C ALA A 249 -7.85 -17.96 2.15
N PRO A 250 -8.23 -18.70 3.20
CA PRO A 250 -8.47 -18.24 4.58
C PRO A 250 -7.24 -18.17 5.50
N GLN A 251 -6.03 -18.45 5.00
CA GLN A 251 -4.82 -18.54 5.82
C GLN A 251 -4.39 -17.18 6.38
N GLU A 252 -4.34 -16.15 5.52
CA GLU A 252 -4.03 -14.77 5.93
C GLU A 252 -5.16 -13.83 5.48
N PRO A 253 -6.25 -13.72 6.27
CA PRO A 253 -7.40 -12.86 5.97
C PRO A 253 -7.14 -11.38 6.34
N LEU A 254 -7.98 -10.47 5.84
CA LEU A 254 -8.01 -9.09 6.35
C LEU A 254 -8.47 -9.06 7.80
N GLN A 255 -8.02 -8.05 8.56
CA GLN A 255 -8.36 -7.91 9.97
C GLN A 255 -8.76 -6.48 10.34
N TYR A 256 -9.63 -6.37 11.35
CA TYR A 256 -9.81 -5.15 12.14
C TYR A 256 -9.98 -5.46 13.62
N LEU A 257 -9.50 -4.53 14.44
CA LEU A 257 -9.63 -4.59 15.90
C LEU A 257 -10.81 -3.72 16.34
N ILE A 258 -11.58 -4.25 17.30
CA ILE A 258 -12.53 -3.48 18.10
C ILE A 258 -11.97 -3.44 19.52
N THR A 259 -11.76 -2.24 20.04
CA THR A 259 -11.28 -2.01 21.40
C THR A 259 -12.17 -1.01 22.13
N THR A 260 -12.08 -1.04 23.46
CA THR A 260 -12.76 -0.15 24.40
C THR A 260 -11.76 0.60 25.28
N ASP A 261 -10.48 0.63 24.90
CA ASP A 261 -9.45 1.32 25.69
C ASP A 261 -9.81 2.80 25.81
N GLU A 262 -9.56 3.39 26.98
CA GLU A 262 -9.81 4.81 27.19
C GLU A 262 -8.92 5.64 26.26
N LEU A 263 -9.52 6.65 25.61
CA LEU A 263 -8.79 7.59 24.77
C LEU A 263 -8.22 8.74 25.62
N PRO A 264 -7.06 9.28 25.27
CA PRO A 264 -6.51 10.44 25.98
C PRO A 264 -7.41 11.67 25.77
N GLN A 265 -7.45 12.56 26.77
CA GLN A 265 -8.18 13.83 26.69
C GLN A 265 -7.36 14.89 25.95
N LEU A 266 -7.20 14.68 24.65
CA LEU A 266 -6.57 15.64 23.74
C LEU A 266 -7.63 16.36 22.93
N PHE A 267 -7.35 17.60 22.58
CA PHE A 267 -8.26 18.45 21.82
C PHE A 267 -7.49 19.14 20.71
N ILE A 268 -8.08 19.22 19.52
CA ILE A 268 -7.68 20.21 18.53
C ILE A 268 -8.08 21.56 19.14
N ASN A 269 -7.09 22.39 19.48
CA ASN A 269 -7.28 23.56 20.34
C ASN A 269 -7.31 24.87 19.58
N GLU A 270 -6.38 25.06 18.67
CA GLU A 270 -6.25 26.23 17.82
C GLU A 270 -5.65 25.78 16.48
N PHE A 271 -5.99 26.45 15.39
CA PHE A 271 -5.35 26.21 14.09
C PHE A 271 -5.40 27.47 13.23
N MET A 272 -4.54 27.50 12.21
CA MET A 272 -4.55 28.52 11.17
C MET A 272 -4.27 27.87 9.82
N ALA A 273 -5.19 28.06 8.87
CA ALA A 273 -5.12 27.53 7.49
C ALA A 273 -4.83 28.62 6.44
N ALA A 274 -4.47 29.82 6.89
CA ALA A 274 -4.22 30.99 6.05
C ALA A 274 -3.17 31.90 6.71
N ASN A 275 -1.97 31.37 6.91
CA ASN A 275 -0.85 32.06 7.56
C ASN A 275 -0.03 32.87 6.55
N GLN A 276 0.15 34.17 6.78
CA GLN A 276 0.98 35.05 5.94
C GLN A 276 1.98 35.90 6.73
N SER A 277 1.68 36.23 7.99
CA SER A 277 2.52 37.11 8.80
C SER A 277 2.70 36.67 10.26
N CYS A 278 1.79 35.86 10.81
CA CYS A 278 2.04 35.09 12.03
C CYS A 278 1.45 33.70 11.89
N CYS A 279 2.13 32.63 12.27
CA CYS A 279 3.37 32.57 13.05
C CYS A 279 4.39 31.69 12.33
N THR A 280 5.68 31.94 12.53
CA THR A 280 6.73 31.29 11.73
C THR A 280 7.05 29.89 12.24
N ASP A 281 7.22 28.97 11.31
CA ASP A 281 7.81 27.66 11.59
C ASP A 281 9.26 27.83 12.13
N PRO A 282 9.61 27.26 13.30
CA PRO A 282 10.98 27.29 13.82
C PRO A 282 12.02 26.58 12.93
N ALA A 283 11.61 25.68 12.02
CA ALA A 283 12.51 24.92 11.15
C ALA A 283 12.74 25.57 9.77
N GLY A 284 11.73 26.24 9.21
CA GLY A 284 11.83 27.10 8.03
C GLY A 284 12.09 28.57 8.40
N GLU A 285 13.29 29.09 8.15
CA GLU A 285 13.56 30.53 8.30
C GLU A 285 12.59 31.33 7.39
N GLU A 286 11.63 32.04 8.01
CA GLU A 286 10.60 32.88 7.36
C GLU A 286 9.45 32.13 6.65
N GLU A 287 9.21 30.85 6.94
CA GLU A 287 8.04 30.12 6.42
C GLU A 287 6.79 30.31 7.32
N HIS A 288 5.71 30.80 6.71
CA HIS A 288 4.41 31.06 7.32
C HIS A 288 3.46 29.90 6.99
N ASP A 289 3.74 28.72 7.54
CA ASP A 289 2.95 27.52 7.25
C ASP A 289 1.67 27.41 8.07
N ASP A 290 0.72 26.65 7.54
CA ASP A 290 -0.48 26.28 8.28
C ASP A 290 -0.10 25.43 9.49
N TRP A 291 -0.90 25.48 10.54
CA TRP A 291 -0.59 24.73 11.75
C TRP A 291 -1.84 24.35 12.52
N ILE A 292 -1.68 23.30 13.31
CA ILE A 292 -2.69 22.71 14.17
C ILE A 292 -2.08 22.59 15.56
N GLU A 293 -2.72 23.16 16.56
CA GLU A 293 -2.35 23.00 17.96
C GLU A 293 -3.22 21.95 18.64
N ILE A 294 -2.56 21.06 19.38
CA ILE A 294 -3.18 20.06 20.23
C ILE A 294 -3.00 20.44 21.70
N TYR A 295 -4.11 20.51 22.44
CA TYR A 295 -4.13 20.72 23.88
C TYR A 295 -4.37 19.42 24.64
N ASN A 296 -3.60 19.18 25.70
CA ASN A 296 -3.83 18.08 26.62
C ASN A 296 -4.63 18.55 27.85
N GLY A 297 -5.95 18.36 27.81
CA GLY A 297 -6.83 18.65 28.94
C GLY A 297 -6.83 17.57 30.04
N GLY A 298 -6.06 16.51 29.86
CA GLY A 298 -5.89 15.43 30.82
C GLY A 298 -4.98 15.79 32.00
N SER A 299 -4.94 14.89 32.99
CA SER A 299 -4.12 15.05 34.20
C SER A 299 -2.72 14.41 34.12
N GLN A 300 -2.41 13.76 33.00
CA GLN A 300 -1.14 13.07 32.76
C GLN A 300 -0.53 13.55 31.45
N ALA A 301 0.80 13.46 31.32
CA ALA A 301 1.46 13.73 30.06
C ALA A 301 1.06 12.67 29.01
N VAL A 302 0.83 13.11 27.77
CA VAL A 302 0.43 12.25 26.65
C VAL A 302 1.43 12.40 25.52
N ASN A 303 1.94 11.28 25.02
CA ASN A 303 2.82 11.25 23.86
C ASN A 303 2.00 10.97 22.60
N LEU A 304 2.08 11.85 21.59
CA LEU A 304 1.37 11.71 20.33
C LEU A 304 2.04 10.74 19.34
N ALA A 305 3.26 10.28 19.63
CA ALA A 305 3.99 9.34 18.79
C ALA A 305 3.12 8.14 18.35
N GLY A 306 3.01 7.92 17.03
CA GLY A 306 2.23 6.85 16.42
C GLY A 306 0.72 7.10 16.30
N MET A 307 0.19 8.18 16.86
CA MET A 307 -1.17 8.69 16.58
C MET A 307 -1.22 9.27 15.15
N TYR A 308 -2.42 9.65 14.70
CA TYR A 308 -2.62 10.19 13.37
C TYR A 308 -3.28 11.56 13.39
N ILE A 309 -2.91 12.40 12.42
CA ILE A 309 -3.62 13.62 12.06
C ILE A 309 -4.09 13.50 10.59
N SER A 310 -5.24 14.09 10.29
CA SER A 310 -5.79 14.17 8.94
C SER A 310 -6.51 15.48 8.71
N ASP A 311 -6.53 15.94 7.47
CA ASP A 311 -7.42 17.01 6.96
C ASP A 311 -8.71 16.46 6.32
N ASN A 312 -8.93 15.15 6.43
CA ASN A 312 -10.07 14.44 5.85
C ASN A 312 -10.59 13.39 6.83
N GLN A 313 -11.81 13.58 7.34
CA GLN A 313 -12.41 12.68 8.34
C GLN A 313 -12.66 11.25 7.82
N ASN A 314 -12.71 11.06 6.50
CA ASN A 314 -12.86 9.74 5.89
C ASN A 314 -11.52 8.98 5.78
N ASN A 315 -10.40 9.64 6.07
CA ASN A 315 -9.07 9.04 6.08
C ASN A 315 -8.37 9.23 7.44
N PRO A 316 -8.80 8.51 8.50
CA PRO A 316 -8.22 8.65 9.85
C PRO A 316 -6.75 8.22 9.95
N PHE A 317 -6.18 7.63 8.89
CA PHE A 317 -4.79 7.15 8.85
C PHE A 317 -3.90 8.00 7.92
N LYS A 318 -4.30 9.23 7.58
CA LYS A 318 -3.59 10.09 6.59
C LYS A 318 -2.13 10.37 6.94
N TYR A 319 -1.87 11.02 8.09
CA TYR A 319 -0.53 11.32 8.55
C TYR A 319 -0.27 10.64 9.89
N LYS A 320 0.69 9.73 9.94
CA LYS A 320 1.14 9.12 11.20
C LYS A 320 2.26 9.95 11.80
N ILE A 321 2.08 10.43 13.04
CA ILE A 321 3.15 11.09 13.77
C ILE A 321 4.28 10.08 14.01
N PRO A 322 5.51 10.34 13.56
CA PRO A 322 6.64 9.43 13.72
C PRO A 322 6.83 8.97 15.18
N ALA A 323 7.15 7.68 15.36
CA ALA A 323 7.20 7.05 16.68
C ALA A 323 8.58 7.12 17.36
N ASP A 324 9.56 7.73 16.72
CA ASP A 324 10.98 7.67 17.05
C ASP A 324 11.49 8.83 17.92
N ASN A 325 10.66 9.85 18.20
CA ASN A 325 11.07 11.01 18.97
C ASN A 325 10.03 11.48 19.99
N SER A 326 9.85 10.69 21.05
CA SER A 326 8.92 10.99 22.15
C SER A 326 9.24 12.26 22.93
N ALA A 327 10.47 12.78 22.87
CA ALA A 327 10.88 13.96 23.60
C ALA A 327 10.19 15.24 23.10
N VAL A 328 9.87 15.30 21.81
CA VAL A 328 9.22 16.48 21.18
C VAL A 328 7.72 16.27 20.96
N THR A 329 7.23 15.03 20.99
CA THR A 329 5.80 14.70 20.77
C THR A 329 5.03 14.48 22.07
N THR A 330 5.63 14.74 23.24
CA THR A 330 4.97 14.58 24.54
C THR A 330 4.43 15.90 25.05
N ILE A 331 3.11 15.95 25.27
CA ILE A 331 2.39 17.09 25.82
C ILE A 331 2.19 16.88 27.32
N PRO A 332 2.74 17.74 28.21
CA PRO A 332 2.42 17.71 29.63
C PRO A 332 0.92 17.88 29.90
N ALA A 333 0.47 17.54 31.10
CA ALA A 333 -0.90 17.84 31.53
C ALA A 333 -1.14 19.36 31.49
N GLY A 334 -2.20 19.80 30.79
CA GLY A 334 -2.48 21.21 30.55
C GLY A 334 -1.54 21.89 29.54
N GLY A 335 -0.69 21.13 28.85
CA GLY A 335 0.24 21.67 27.85
C GLY A 335 -0.34 21.67 26.43
N PHE A 336 0.42 22.28 25.53
CA PHE A 336 0.09 22.45 24.11
C PHE A 336 1.21 21.91 23.23
N LEU A 337 0.89 21.53 22.00
CA LEU A 337 1.86 21.13 20.99
C LEU A 337 1.37 21.54 19.60
N VAL A 338 2.23 22.22 18.87
CA VAL A 338 1.95 22.66 17.50
C VAL A 338 2.50 21.63 16.51
N ILE A 339 1.70 21.34 15.49
CA ILE A 339 2.06 20.52 14.34
C ILE A 339 1.83 21.38 13.09
N TRP A 340 2.89 21.58 12.32
CA TRP A 340 2.88 22.31 11.06
C TRP A 340 2.27 21.45 9.96
N ALA A 341 1.31 21.99 9.22
CA ALA A 341 0.70 21.38 8.06
C ALA A 341 1.31 22.02 6.80
N ASP A 342 2.51 21.58 6.46
CA ASP A 342 3.39 22.24 5.49
C ASP A 342 3.80 21.35 4.30
N GLU A 343 3.35 20.09 4.26
CA GLU A 343 3.79 19.05 3.32
C GLU A 343 5.27 18.61 3.47
N GLN A 344 5.93 18.98 4.57
CA GLN A 344 7.36 18.77 4.78
C GLN A 344 7.64 17.78 5.92
N ALA A 345 6.95 16.65 5.94
CA ALA A 345 7.11 15.60 6.97
C ALA A 345 8.55 15.10 7.19
N GLN A 346 9.47 15.37 6.26
CA GLN A 346 10.90 15.05 6.41
C GLN A 346 11.64 15.99 7.38
N GLN A 347 11.07 17.15 7.73
CA GLN A 347 11.67 18.09 8.69
C GLN A 347 11.58 17.57 10.14
N GLY A 348 10.60 16.73 10.44
CA GLY A 348 10.49 16.11 11.75
C GLY A 348 9.05 15.71 12.11
N PRO A 349 8.86 15.17 13.33
CA PRO A 349 7.57 14.61 13.75
C PRO A 349 6.45 15.64 13.95
N LEU A 350 6.79 16.93 13.96
CA LEU A 350 5.84 18.04 14.11
C LEU A 350 5.52 18.72 12.75
N HIS A 351 5.89 18.09 11.63
CA HIS A 351 5.57 18.55 10.28
C HIS A 351 4.74 17.48 9.58
N ALA A 352 3.58 17.83 9.06
CA ALA A 352 2.64 16.91 8.44
C ALA A 352 2.87 16.81 6.94
N ASN A 353 2.37 15.73 6.33
CA ASN A 353 2.50 15.51 4.88
C ASN A 353 1.34 16.13 4.07
N PHE A 354 0.68 17.15 4.62
CA PHE A 354 -0.44 17.86 4.01
C PHE A 354 -0.45 19.32 4.46
N LYS A 355 -1.15 20.19 3.70
CA LYS A 355 -1.47 21.57 4.07
C LYS A 355 -2.94 21.74 4.37
N LEU A 356 -3.30 22.84 5.03
CA LEU A 356 -4.70 23.15 5.30
C LEU A 356 -5.32 24.02 4.20
N ALA A 357 -6.58 23.76 3.86
CA ALA A 357 -7.32 24.53 2.87
C ALA A 357 -7.96 25.78 3.49
N ALA A 358 -7.49 26.96 3.06
CA ALA A 358 -8.01 28.25 3.54
C ALA A 358 -9.53 28.46 3.27
N ASP A 359 -10.13 27.75 2.31
CA ASP A 359 -11.56 27.83 2.00
C ASP A 359 -12.44 26.88 2.84
N GLY A 360 -11.83 25.93 3.55
CA GLY A 360 -12.46 25.05 4.54
C GLY A 360 -12.41 23.56 4.18
N GLU A 361 -12.23 22.73 5.19
CA GLU A 361 -12.13 21.26 5.13
C GLU A 361 -12.25 20.67 6.55
N ASP A 362 -11.69 19.49 6.79
CA ASP A 362 -11.66 18.86 8.10
C ASP A 362 -10.29 18.97 8.79
N ILE A 363 -10.27 18.77 10.11
CA ILE A 363 -9.09 18.43 10.91
C ILE A 363 -9.50 17.30 11.83
N GLY A 364 -8.73 16.22 11.87
CA GLY A 364 -8.98 15.07 12.73
C GLY A 364 -7.74 14.64 13.48
N LEU A 365 -7.90 14.37 14.77
CA LEU A 365 -6.91 13.75 15.64
C LEU A 365 -7.38 12.34 16.00
N TYR A 366 -6.59 11.34 15.64
CA TYR A 366 -6.95 9.93 15.80
C TYR A 366 -5.91 9.17 16.62
N TYR A 367 -6.39 8.26 17.46
CA TYR A 367 -5.53 7.39 18.25
C TYR A 367 -4.75 6.42 17.37
N ILE A 368 -3.81 5.67 17.96
CA ILE A 368 -2.91 4.76 17.23
C ILE A 368 -3.64 3.65 16.42
N ASP A 369 -4.90 3.39 16.77
CA ASP A 369 -5.79 2.43 16.11
C ASP A 369 -6.83 3.09 15.19
N GLY A 370 -6.73 4.42 15.01
CA GLY A 370 -7.58 5.24 14.15
C GLY A 370 -8.88 5.73 14.81
N ARG A 371 -9.14 5.43 16.09
CA ARG A 371 -10.33 5.94 16.77
C ARG A 371 -10.23 7.45 16.93
N THR A 372 -11.30 8.18 16.60
CA THR A 372 -11.38 9.64 16.75
C THR A 372 -11.18 10.03 18.22
N ILE A 373 -10.16 10.86 18.48
CA ILE A 373 -9.97 11.56 19.75
C ILE A 373 -10.71 12.89 19.70
N ASP A 374 -10.48 13.68 18.64
CA ASP A 374 -11.19 14.92 18.38
C ASP A 374 -11.24 15.18 16.86
N GLU A 375 -12.26 15.91 16.42
CA GLU A 375 -12.41 16.29 15.01
C GLU A 375 -13.13 17.63 14.87
N LEU A 376 -12.83 18.34 13.79
CA LEU A 376 -13.42 19.62 13.43
C LEU A 376 -13.65 19.65 11.93
N THR A 377 -14.81 20.14 11.50
CA THR A 377 -15.00 20.67 10.14
C THR A 377 -15.04 22.18 10.23
N TYR A 378 -14.28 22.87 9.38
CA TYR A 378 -14.18 24.32 9.35
C TYR A 378 -14.50 24.89 7.97
N GLY A 379 -14.93 26.15 7.95
CA GLY A 379 -15.16 26.90 6.71
C GLY A 379 -14.02 27.89 6.47
N THR A 380 -14.21 28.76 5.49
CA THR A 380 -13.19 29.74 5.06
C THR A 380 -12.54 30.50 6.22
N GLN A 381 -11.21 30.58 6.20
CA GLN A 381 -10.37 31.32 7.13
C GLN A 381 -9.97 32.69 6.54
N ALA A 382 -9.96 33.71 7.41
CA ALA A 382 -9.35 34.98 7.06
C ALA A 382 -7.83 34.87 7.27
N VAL A 383 -7.06 35.56 6.43
CA VAL A 383 -5.60 35.61 6.55
C VAL A 383 -5.20 36.10 7.93
N ASP A 384 -4.25 35.40 8.55
CA ASP A 384 -3.67 35.69 9.87
C ASP A 384 -4.69 35.73 11.02
N VAL A 385 -5.83 35.05 10.85
CA VAL A 385 -6.85 34.87 11.90
C VAL A 385 -6.95 33.38 12.20
N SER A 386 -6.50 32.97 13.37
CA SER A 386 -6.65 31.59 13.82
C SER A 386 -8.06 31.34 14.33
N ARG A 387 -8.42 30.07 14.39
CA ARG A 387 -9.67 29.61 14.99
C ARG A 387 -9.34 28.63 16.11
N GLY A 388 -9.87 28.89 17.30
CA GLY A 388 -9.53 28.12 18.50
C GLY A 388 -10.68 27.97 19.51
N ARG A 389 -10.50 27.09 20.49
CA ARG A 389 -11.45 26.81 21.56
C ARG A 389 -11.30 27.81 22.72
N MET A 390 -12.42 28.31 23.25
CA MET A 390 -12.42 29.19 24.43
C MET A 390 -13.47 28.72 25.46
N PRO A 391 -13.06 28.27 26.66
CA PRO A 391 -11.66 28.03 27.09
C PRO A 391 -11.00 26.87 26.33
N ASP A 392 -9.68 26.69 26.48
CA ASP A 392 -8.93 25.57 25.89
C ASP A 392 -9.58 24.21 26.20
N GLY A 393 -9.66 23.34 25.18
CA GLY A 393 -10.39 22.07 25.27
C GLY A 393 -11.91 22.19 25.51
N GLY A 394 -12.46 23.40 25.56
CA GLY A 394 -13.89 23.68 25.65
C GLY A 394 -14.63 23.45 24.33
N THR A 395 -15.95 23.59 24.31
CA THR A 395 -16.77 23.31 23.11
C THR A 395 -17.03 24.54 22.23
N THR A 396 -16.63 25.73 22.65
CA THR A 396 -16.91 26.98 21.94
C THR A 396 -15.73 27.34 21.05
N TRP A 397 -15.96 27.53 19.75
CA TRP A 397 -14.96 27.99 18.80
C TRP A 397 -15.08 29.49 18.53
N SER A 398 -13.96 30.19 18.58
CA SER A 398 -13.82 31.63 18.34
C SER A 398 -12.73 31.89 17.29
N ASN A 399 -12.76 33.08 16.69
CA ASN A 399 -11.69 33.58 15.84
C ASN A 399 -10.77 34.49 16.68
N PHE A 400 -9.47 34.36 16.51
CA PHE A 400 -8.47 35.15 17.23
C PHE A 400 -7.62 35.95 16.23
N THR A 401 -7.52 37.25 16.45
CA THR A 401 -6.64 38.14 15.66
C THR A 401 -5.23 38.21 16.24
N ASP A 402 -5.05 37.71 17.46
CA ASP A 402 -3.76 37.53 18.13
C ASP A 402 -3.61 36.01 18.41
N PRO A 403 -3.12 35.22 17.43
CA PRO A 403 -2.99 33.77 17.56
C PRO A 403 -1.99 33.38 18.66
N SER A 404 -2.18 32.22 19.29
CA SER A 404 -1.43 31.78 20.48
C SER A 404 -0.74 30.41 20.36
N PRO A 405 -0.01 30.09 19.27
CA PRO A 405 0.58 28.78 19.10
C PRO A 405 1.58 28.43 20.22
N GLY A 406 1.36 27.26 20.83
CA GLY A 406 2.11 26.73 21.95
C GLY A 406 1.62 27.19 23.33
N GLU A 407 0.57 27.99 23.40
CA GLU A 407 0.08 28.64 24.63
C GLU A 407 -1.46 28.61 24.71
N ALA A 408 -2.02 29.05 25.84
CA ALA A 408 -3.46 29.11 26.04
C ALA A 408 -4.14 30.21 25.20
N ASN A 409 -5.30 29.89 24.60
CA ASN A 409 -6.13 30.83 23.86
C ASN A 409 -6.65 31.98 24.77
N GLN A 410 -6.66 33.23 24.28
CA GLN A 410 -6.99 34.42 25.08
C GLN A 410 -8.02 35.36 24.46
#